data_AF-A0A966VV48-F1
#
_entry.id   AF-A0A966VV48-F1
#
_cell.length_a   1.000
_cell.length_b   1.000
_cell.length_c   1.000
_cell.angle_alpha   90.00
_cell.angle_beta   90.00
_cell.angle_gamma   90.00
#
_symmetry.space_group_name_H-M   'P 1'
#
loop_
_entity.id
_entity.type
_entity.pdbx_description
1 polymer ?
#
loop_
_entity_poly.entity_id
_entity_poly.type
_entity_poly.pdbx_seq_one_letter_code
_entity_poly.pdbx_strand_id
1 'polypeptide(L)'
;MEKLIYLVPVFGLIGLIYTLVKFNWVSKQDAGTDRMKEISNYIAEGAMAFLKAEWKILGYFVVIVGILLALMASTNPHSHWSIAVAF
;
A
#
# COMPACT_ATOMS: atom_id res chain seq x y z
N MET A 1 1.07 28.64 -10.83
CA MET A 1 0.82 27.59 -9.81
C MET A 1 -0.15 26.52 -10.30
N GLU A 2 -1.17 26.84 -11.09
CA GLU A 2 -2.17 25.86 -11.59
C GLU A 2 -1.57 24.68 -12.39
N LYS A 3 -0.53 24.89 -13.21
CA LYS A 3 0.10 23.79 -13.96
C LYS A 3 0.95 22.84 -13.11
N LEU A 4 1.37 23.27 -11.91
CA LEU A 4 2.21 22.45 -11.02
C LEU A 4 1.39 21.31 -10.38
N ILE A 5 0.08 21.48 -10.22
CA ILE A 5 -0.77 20.45 -9.60
C ILE A 5 -0.84 19.16 -10.45
N TYR A 6 -0.73 19.30 -11.77
CA TYR A 6 -0.68 18.17 -12.70
C TYR A 6 0.66 17.42 -12.65
N LEU A 7 1.72 18.03 -12.13
CA LEU A 7 2.99 17.33 -11.93
C LEU A 7 2.93 16.31 -10.80
N VAL A 8 2.08 16.51 -9.78
CA VAL A 8 1.95 15.61 -8.63
C VAL A 8 1.59 14.17 -9.05
N PRO A 9 0.50 13.91 -9.81
CA PRO A 9 0.21 12.55 -10.27
C PRO A 9 1.27 12.03 -11.26
N VAL A 10 1.87 12.89 -12.07
CA VAL A 10 2.96 12.51 -13.00
C VAL A 10 4.18 11.99 -12.25
N PHE A 11 4.61 12.65 -11.17
CA PHE A 11 5.70 12.16 -10.33
C PHE A 11 5.35 10.87 -9.59
N GLY A 12 4.09 10.69 -9.18
CA GLY A 12 3.59 9.41 -8.65
C GLY A 12 3.77 8.28 -9.67
N LEU A 13 3.36 8.50 -10.93
CA LEU A 13 3.54 7.54 -12.02
C LEU A 13 5.00 7.25 -12.31
N ILE A 14 5.86 8.28 -12.34
CA ILE A 14 7.31 8.11 -12.53
C ILE A 14 7.89 7.24 -11.40
N GLY A 15 7.49 7.48 -10.15
CA GLY A 15 7.91 6.66 -9.01
C GLY A 15 7.51 5.20 -9.15
N LEU A 16 6.29 4.93 -9.60
CA LEU A 16 5.82 3.57 -9.87
C LEU A 16 6.61 2.91 -11.00
N ILE A 17 6.83 3.61 -12.12
CA ILE A 17 7.63 3.11 -13.25
C ILE A 17 9.06 2.79 -12.80
N TYR A 18 9.68 3.69 -12.04
CA TYR A 18 11.03 3.47 -11.50
C TYR A 18 11.08 2.21 -10.62
N THR A 19 10.10 2.06 -9.72
CA THR A 19 10.01 0.91 -8.82
C THR A 19 9.82 -0.39 -9.61
N LEU A 20 8.98 -0.39 -10.65
CA LEU A 20 8.79 -1.53 -11.54
C LEU A 20 10.06 -1.90 -12.31
N VAL A 21 10.80 -0.91 -12.83
CA VAL A 21 12.10 -1.15 -13.49
C VAL A 21 13.09 -1.77 -12.51
N LYS A 22 13.19 -1.23 -11.29
CA LYS A 22 14.06 -1.76 -10.25
C LYS A 22 13.66 -3.16 -9.81
N PHE A 23 12.38 -3.41 -9.58
CA PHE A 23 11.85 -4.74 -9.28
C PHE A 23 12.25 -5.74 -10.35
N ASN A 24 11.97 -5.45 -11.63
CA ASN A 24 12.33 -6.34 -12.73
C ASN A 24 13.84 -6.57 -12.87
N TRP A 25 14.67 -5.58 -12.55
CA TRP A 25 16.12 -5.74 -12.54
C TRP A 25 16.59 -6.63 -11.39
N VAL A 26 16.04 -6.47 -10.17
CA VAL A 26 16.36 -7.29 -9.00
C VAL A 26 15.88 -8.74 -9.21
N SER A 27 14.68 -8.95 -9.73
CA SER A 27 14.11 -10.29 -9.97
C SER A 27 14.91 -11.11 -11.00
N LYS A 28 15.72 -10.45 -11.83
CA LYS A 28 16.62 -11.12 -12.79
C LYS A 28 17.99 -11.46 -12.19
N GLN A 29 18.30 -10.98 -10.99
CA GLN A 29 19.56 -11.33 -10.33
C GLN A 29 19.53 -12.80 -9.90
N ASP A 30 20.71 -13.41 -9.85
CA ASP A 30 20.83 -14.79 -9.41
C ASP A 30 20.46 -14.91 -7.92
N ALA A 31 19.52 -15.80 -7.63
CA ALA A 31 19.08 -16.10 -6.26
C ALA A 31 20.09 -16.97 -5.48
N GLY A 32 21.18 -17.39 -6.13
CA GLY A 32 22.27 -18.13 -5.52
C GLY A 32 22.06 -19.65 -5.55
N THR A 33 22.56 -20.32 -4.51
CA THR A 33 22.52 -21.79 -4.43
C THR A 33 21.11 -22.31 -4.12
N ASP A 34 20.86 -23.58 -4.38
CA ASP A 34 19.56 -24.20 -4.10
C ASP A 34 19.17 -24.11 -2.62
N ARG A 35 20.16 -24.23 -1.72
CA ARG A 35 19.93 -24.03 -0.28
C ARG A 35 19.55 -22.58 0.06
N MET A 36 20.12 -21.59 -0.62
CA MET A 36 19.74 -20.18 -0.42
C MET A 36 18.31 -19.92 -0.89
N LYS A 37 17.92 -20.47 -2.05
CA LYS A 37 16.55 -20.38 -2.59
C LYS A 37 15.53 -21.00 -1.63
N GLU A 38 15.82 -22.19 -1.11
CA GLU A 38 14.97 -22.88 -0.13
C GLU A 38 14.75 -22.04 1.14
N ILE A 39 15.81 -21.49 1.73
CA ILE A 39 15.72 -20.62 2.91
C ILE A 39 14.92 -19.35 2.58
N SER A 40 15.17 -18.74 1.42
CA SER A 40 14.46 -17.52 1.01
C SER A 40 12.95 -17.73 0.86
N ASN A 41 12.54 -18.91 0.39
CA ASN A 41 11.12 -19.28 0.28
C ASN A 41 10.47 -19.40 1.65
N TYR A 42 11.12 -20.07 2.62
CA TYR A 42 10.59 -20.16 3.98
C TYR A 42 10.45 -18.79 4.65
N ILE A 43 11.38 -17.87 4.40
CA ILE A 43 11.30 -16.48 4.88
C ILE A 43 10.10 -15.77 4.22
N ALA A 44 9.94 -15.89 2.91
CA ALA A 44 8.85 -15.26 2.18
C ALA A 44 7.47 -15.78 2.64
N GLU A 45 7.33 -17.08 2.83
CA GLU A 45 6.11 -17.70 3.36
C GLU A 45 5.79 -17.20 4.77
N GLY A 46 6.79 -17.16 5.66
CA GLY A 46 6.63 -16.62 7.01
C GLY A 46 6.23 -15.15 7.03
N ALA A 47 6.86 -14.32 6.20
CA ALA A 47 6.53 -12.91 6.06
C ALA A 47 5.09 -12.71 5.54
N MET A 48 4.67 -13.50 4.55
CA MET A 48 3.32 -13.43 4.01
C MET A 48 2.26 -13.89 5.02
N ALA A 49 2.57 -14.90 5.83
CA ALA A 49 1.69 -15.33 6.92
C ALA A 49 1.50 -14.23 7.98
N PHE A 50 2.58 -13.54 8.35
CA PHE A 50 2.55 -12.40 9.27
C PHE A 50 1.71 -11.24 8.69
N LEU A 51 2.00 -10.80 7.46
CA LEU A 51 1.27 -9.71 6.80
C LEU A 51 -0.23 -10.02 6.67
N LYS A 52 -0.59 -11.27 6.37
CA LYS A 52 -1.99 -11.68 6.30
C LYS A 52 -2.70 -11.59 7.65
N ALA A 53 -2.03 -11.98 8.74
CA ALA A 53 -2.58 -11.86 10.08
C ALA A 53 -2.76 -10.39 10.48
N GLU A 54 -1.78 -9.54 10.16
CA GLU A 54 -1.83 -8.10 10.40
C GLU A 54 -2.96 -7.42 9.60
N TRP A 55 -3.03 -7.68 8.28
CA TRP A 55 -4.04 -7.11 7.40
C TRP A 55 -5.47 -7.50 7.78
N LYS A 56 -5.66 -8.69 8.36
CA LYS A 56 -6.97 -9.09 8.88
C LYS A 56 -7.42 -8.14 10.00
N ILE A 57 -6.55 -7.85 10.95
CA ILE A 57 -6.87 -6.98 12.10
C ILE A 57 -6.98 -5.53 11.64
N LEU A 58 -6.03 -5.08 10.80
CA LEU A 58 -6.02 -3.73 10.24
C LEU A 58 -7.29 -3.48 9.41
N GLY A 59 -7.77 -4.47 8.66
CA GLY A 59 -9.01 -4.37 7.88
C GLY A 59 -10.24 -4.09 8.76
N TYR A 60 -10.38 -4.79 9.89
CA TYR A 60 -11.47 -4.48 10.84
C TYR A 60 -11.36 -3.04 11.37
N PHE A 61 -10.15 -2.60 11.71
CA PHE A 61 -9.91 -1.24 12.18
C PHE A 61 -10.30 -0.19 11.13
N VAL A 62 -9.84 -0.34 9.88
CA VAL A 62 -10.13 0.60 8.78
C VAL A 62 -11.64 0.69 8.53
N VAL A 63 -12.36 -0.44 8.53
CA VAL A 63 -13.82 -0.45 8.31
C VAL A 63 -14.54 0.28 9.45
N ILE A 64 -14.23 -0.02 10.71
CA ILE A 64 -14.90 0.61 11.86
C ILE A 64 -14.62 2.11 11.88
N VAL A 65 -13.35 2.52 11.73
CA VAL A 65 -12.97 3.94 11.76
C VAL A 65 -13.53 4.68 10.55
N GLY A 66 -13.51 4.08 9.35
CA GLY A 66 -14.11 4.66 8.15
C GLY A 66 -15.61 4.95 8.32
N ILE A 67 -16.37 4.02 8.91
CA ILE A 67 -17.80 4.24 9.23
C ILE A 67 -17.97 5.39 10.23
N LEU A 68 -17.17 5.41 11.31
CA LEU A 68 -17.23 6.48 12.31
C LEU A 68 -16.92 7.84 11.70
N LEU A 69 -15.88 7.92 10.85
CA LEU A 69 -15.51 9.13 10.12
C LEU A 69 -16.62 9.57 9.17
N ALA A 70 -17.25 8.65 8.44
CA ALA A 70 -18.35 8.97 7.53
C ALA A 70 -19.55 9.56 8.30
N LEU A 71 -19.91 8.97 9.43
CA LEU A 71 -21.00 9.46 10.28
C LEU A 71 -20.68 10.83 10.87
N MET A 72 -19.50 11.01 11.48
CA MET A 72 -19.09 12.30 12.07
C MET A 72 -18.94 13.40 11.03
N ALA A 73 -18.43 13.07 9.84
CA ALA A 73 -18.29 14.04 8.76
C ALA A 73 -19.64 14.42 8.15
N SER A 74 -20.65 13.54 8.20
CA SER A 74 -22.00 13.83 7.70
C SER A 74 -22.84 14.64 8.69
N THR A 75 -22.56 14.56 9.99
CA THR A 75 -23.28 15.32 11.04
C THR A 75 -22.73 16.72 11.26
N ASN A 76 -21.52 17.02 10.79
CA ASN A 76 -20.89 18.33 10.92
C ASN A 76 -21.13 19.19 9.65
N PRO A 77 -21.76 20.37 9.75
CA PRO A 77 -22.02 21.27 8.61
C PRO A 77 -20.77 21.74 7.84
N HIS A 78 -19.58 21.65 8.44
CA HIS A 78 -18.31 22.06 7.83
C HIS A 78 -17.45 20.89 7.34
N SER A 79 -17.98 19.66 7.37
CA SER A 79 -17.28 18.45 6.96
C SER A 79 -17.97 17.78 5.77
N HIS A 80 -17.23 16.89 5.11
CA HIS A 80 -17.74 16.12 3.98
C HIS A 80 -17.40 14.63 4.18
N TRP A 81 -18.37 13.77 3.88
CA TRP A 81 -18.24 12.31 4.06
C TRP A 81 -17.08 11.68 3.27
N SER A 82 -16.59 12.36 2.21
CA SER A 82 -15.43 11.92 1.41
C SER A 82 -14.14 11.78 2.22
N ILE A 83 -14.07 12.33 3.43
CA ILE A 83 -12.96 12.07 4.37
C ILE A 83 -12.83 10.56 4.63
N ALA A 84 -13.95 9.84 4.75
CA ALA A 84 -13.95 8.39 4.94
C ALA A 84 -13.49 7.59 3.70
N VAL A 85 -13.53 8.20 2.51
CA VAL A 85 -13.04 7.59 1.26
C VAL A 85 -11.54 7.89 1.07
N ALA A 86 -11.09 9.04 1.55
CA ALA A 86 -9.67 9.41 1.52
C ALA A 86 -8.85 8.73 2.63
N PHE A 87 -9.50 8.35 3.74
CA PHE A 87 -8.96 7.53 4.82
C PHE A 87 -8.87 6.05 4.40
#